data_AF-A0A4Q7X6J7-F1
#
_entry.id   AF-A0A4Q7X6J7-F1
#
_cell.length_a   1.000
_cell.length_b   1.000
_cell.length_c   1.000
_cell.angle_alpha   90.00
_cell.angle_beta   90.00
_cell.angle_gamma   90.00
#
_symmetry.space_group_name_H-M   'P 1'
#
loop_
_entity.id
_entity.type
_entity.pdbx_description
1 polymer ?
#
loop_
_entity_poly.entity_id
_entity_poly.type
_entity_poly.pdbx_seq_one_letter_code
_entity_poly.pdbx_strand_id
1 'polypeptide(L)'
;MIPAMASRIPLVRRTKAPALPLEERINHLSGLTVAPAGASHHDLVARACGVLNYAALIASDVGLPDLAEDLCWRQHQVFANAGRLSGRIAVMSLMPLVNLSRLQTRAGQGEAAYDLLVRLSHVARHREKTEIDGRTVDLSALTGTDEDHRTVCQELYVTLLVDGARALAQIGRWTEAADAMAQHRGIGNRLLDGRQIKIMALMEQCLDQQARDLIDATQPAEPWEEAVALLLHAHCQPADAPVPEADLDRTLDEAVQLLAHPEPPTAAFQTRTGLSALELDRAGRHAARILDALVSVARLDAYAARDALHHPVAASALDDQATVALTAVIAAAGLGAGALSAHDHEALTGAVGHAERELERLLQADPDPG
;
A
#
# COMPACT_ATOMS: atom_id res chain seq x y z
N MET A 1 8.29 17.40 -18.21
CA MET A 1 6.91 16.84 -18.19
C MET A 1 7.02 15.51 -17.47
N ILE A 2 6.21 15.28 -16.43
CA ILE A 2 6.26 14.02 -15.69
C ILE A 2 5.72 12.88 -16.58
N PRO A 3 6.40 11.72 -16.68
CA PRO A 3 5.98 10.63 -17.54
C PRO A 3 4.67 10.00 -17.03
N ALA A 4 3.88 9.41 -17.92
CA ALA A 4 2.62 8.74 -17.56
C ALA A 4 2.82 7.63 -16.49
N MET A 5 3.97 6.97 -16.55
CA MET A 5 4.53 6.07 -15.54
C MET A 5 4.48 6.58 -14.10
N ALA A 6 4.58 7.90 -13.86
CA ALA A 6 4.70 8.44 -12.52
C ALA A 6 3.51 8.09 -11.61
N SER A 7 2.30 7.97 -12.16
CA SER A 7 1.10 7.53 -11.43
C SER A 7 1.23 6.13 -10.81
N ARG A 8 2.18 5.32 -11.29
CA ARG A 8 2.42 3.93 -10.84
C ARG A 8 3.68 3.80 -9.98
N ILE A 9 4.49 4.84 -9.88
CA ILE A 9 5.70 4.87 -9.06
C ILE A 9 5.32 5.24 -7.60
N PRO A 10 5.91 4.60 -6.57
CA PRO A 10 6.91 3.53 -6.62
C PRO A 10 6.40 2.17 -7.12
N LEU A 11 7.15 1.58 -8.04
CA LEU A 11 7.02 0.19 -8.51
C LEU A 11 7.99 -0.70 -7.71
N VAL A 12 7.56 -1.11 -6.52
CA VAL A 12 8.35 -2.00 -5.65
C VAL A 12 7.56 -3.29 -5.43
N ARG A 13 8.22 -4.45 -5.60
CA ARG A 13 7.60 -5.76 -5.38
C ARG A 13 7.30 -5.97 -3.89
N ARG A 14 6.09 -5.62 -3.48
CA ARG A 14 5.61 -5.75 -2.10
C ARG A 14 4.42 -6.67 -2.05
N THR A 15 4.49 -7.62 -1.13
CA THR A 15 3.34 -8.44 -0.75
C THR A 15 2.25 -7.53 -0.18
N LYS A 16 1.07 -7.55 -0.79
CA LYS A 16 -0.15 -6.90 -0.26
C LYS A 16 -1.22 -7.96 -0.03
N ALA A 17 -2.18 -7.65 0.85
CA ALA A 17 -3.38 -8.46 0.96
C ALA A 17 -4.13 -8.39 -0.38
N PRO A 18 -4.30 -9.52 -1.08
CA PRO A 18 -4.94 -9.52 -2.39
C PRO A 18 -6.44 -9.21 -2.27
N ALA A 19 -6.97 -8.50 -3.26
CA ALA A 19 -8.40 -8.28 -3.44
C ALA A 19 -9.04 -9.48 -4.15
N LEU A 20 -9.04 -10.62 -3.43
CA LEU A 20 -9.70 -11.87 -3.81
C LEU A 20 -11.24 -11.74 -3.77
N PRO A 21 -12.00 -12.72 -4.29
CA PRO A 21 -13.44 -12.75 -4.17
C PRO A 21 -13.93 -12.46 -2.74
N LEU A 22 -14.97 -11.64 -2.60
CA LEU A 22 -15.43 -11.13 -1.30
C LEU A 22 -15.77 -12.28 -0.34
N GLU A 23 -16.42 -13.32 -0.83
CA GLU A 23 -16.74 -14.53 -0.07
C GLU A 23 -15.48 -15.19 0.53
N GLU A 24 -14.40 -15.33 -0.26
CA GLU A 24 -13.14 -15.89 0.23
C GLU A 24 -12.52 -15.02 1.33
N ARG A 25 -12.60 -13.69 1.18
CA ARG A 25 -12.07 -12.74 2.16
C ARG A 25 -12.87 -12.75 3.45
N ILE A 26 -14.20 -12.84 3.38
CA ILE A 26 -15.10 -12.96 4.54
C ILE A 26 -14.89 -14.29 5.26
N ASN A 27 -14.73 -15.38 4.51
CA ASN A 27 -14.40 -16.70 5.07
C ASN A 27 -13.03 -16.69 5.75
N HIS A 28 -12.02 -16.06 5.14
CA HIS A 28 -10.71 -15.90 5.75
C HIS A 28 -10.78 -15.06 7.03
N LEU A 29 -11.48 -13.92 7.00
CA LEU A 29 -11.70 -13.06 8.17
C LEU A 29 -12.33 -13.83 9.33
N SER A 30 -13.36 -14.63 9.05
CA SER A 30 -14.03 -15.47 10.04
C SER A 30 -13.11 -16.57 10.56
N GLY A 31 -12.31 -17.19 9.69
CA GLY A 31 -11.30 -18.18 10.11
C GLY A 31 -10.20 -17.60 11.01
N LEU A 32 -9.86 -16.31 10.85
CA LEU A 32 -8.86 -15.64 11.68
C LEU A 32 -9.30 -15.48 13.14
N THR A 33 -10.60 -15.54 13.46
CA THR A 33 -11.10 -15.44 14.84
C THR A 33 -10.81 -16.68 15.68
N VAL A 34 -10.43 -17.80 15.06
CA VAL A 34 -10.06 -19.01 15.78
C VAL A 34 -8.59 -18.95 16.16
N ALA A 35 -8.32 -18.91 17.47
CA ALA A 35 -6.97 -18.90 18.01
C ALA A 35 -6.26 -20.25 17.76
N PRO A 36 -5.03 -20.25 17.20
CA PRO A 36 -4.26 -21.48 17.07
C PRO A 36 -3.77 -21.97 18.43
N ALA A 37 -3.64 -23.29 18.57
CA ALA A 37 -3.12 -23.90 19.78
C ALA A 37 -1.67 -23.44 20.05
N GLY A 38 -1.39 -23.04 21.29
CA GLY A 38 -0.05 -22.62 21.71
C GLY A 38 0.37 -21.20 21.29
N ALA A 39 -0.54 -20.38 20.78
CA ALA A 39 -0.28 -18.98 20.49
C ALA A 39 0.16 -18.21 21.76
N SER A 40 1.21 -17.39 21.64
CA SER A 40 1.61 -16.49 22.72
C SER A 40 0.59 -15.36 22.91
N HIS A 41 0.65 -14.67 24.04
CA HIS A 41 -0.18 -13.48 24.27
C HIS A 41 -0.01 -12.44 23.14
N HIS A 42 1.24 -12.20 22.74
CA HIS A 42 1.55 -11.31 21.63
C HIS A 42 0.88 -11.75 20.31
N ASP A 43 0.92 -13.05 19.99
CA ASP A 43 0.34 -13.58 18.76
C ASP A 43 -1.18 -13.43 18.75
N LEU A 44 -1.82 -13.58 19.92
CA LEU A 44 -3.26 -13.40 20.08
C LEU A 44 -3.66 -11.92 19.89
N VAL A 45 -2.91 -10.98 20.49
CA VAL A 45 -3.13 -9.54 20.29
C VAL A 45 -2.92 -9.16 18.82
N ALA A 46 -1.82 -9.62 18.21
CA ALA A 46 -1.51 -9.37 16.80
C ALA A 46 -2.62 -9.91 15.88
N ARG A 47 -3.17 -11.09 16.18
CA ARG A 47 -4.26 -11.70 15.44
C ARG A 47 -5.56 -10.92 15.56
N ALA A 48 -5.95 -10.51 16.77
CA ALA A 48 -7.15 -9.68 16.98
C ALA A 48 -7.03 -8.36 16.21
N CYS A 49 -5.87 -7.70 16.28
CA CYS A 49 -5.55 -6.53 15.44
C CYS A 49 -5.64 -6.86 13.94
N GLY A 50 -5.13 -8.02 13.52
CA GLY A 50 -5.21 -8.50 12.14
C GLY A 50 -6.64 -8.60 11.61
N VAL A 51 -7.57 -9.15 12.41
CA VAL A 51 -9.00 -9.22 12.07
C VAL A 51 -9.57 -7.82 11.87
N LEU A 52 -9.34 -6.91 12.81
CA LEU A 52 -9.87 -5.53 12.76
C LEU A 52 -9.32 -4.75 11.55
N ASN A 53 -8.00 -4.84 11.31
CA ASN A 53 -7.36 -4.23 10.15
C ASN A 53 -7.89 -4.79 8.83
N TYR A 54 -8.10 -6.11 8.75
CA TYR A 54 -8.58 -6.76 7.54
C TYR A 54 -10.06 -6.45 7.26
N ALA A 55 -10.89 -6.36 8.30
CA ALA A 55 -12.27 -5.90 8.18
C ALA A 55 -12.36 -4.45 7.67
N ALA A 56 -11.52 -3.54 8.20
CA ALA A 56 -11.45 -2.16 7.70
C ALA A 56 -10.98 -2.10 6.24
N LEU A 57 -10.03 -2.96 5.84
CA LEU A 57 -9.61 -3.09 4.44
C LEU A 57 -10.76 -3.59 3.54
N ILE A 58 -11.51 -4.61 3.95
CA ILE A 58 -12.68 -5.10 3.20
C ILE A 58 -13.71 -3.98 3.04
N ALA A 59 -14.05 -3.26 4.12
CA ALA A 59 -14.99 -2.14 4.06
C ALA A 59 -14.50 -1.05 3.10
N SER A 60 -13.20 -0.70 3.16
CA SER A 60 -12.59 0.27 2.24
C SER A 60 -12.67 -0.19 0.78
N ASP A 61 -12.40 -1.47 0.51
CA ASP A 61 -12.42 -2.02 -0.84
C ASP A 61 -13.83 -2.08 -1.40
N VAL A 62 -14.81 -2.46 -0.58
CA VAL A 62 -16.22 -2.49 -0.99
C VAL A 62 -16.76 -1.09 -1.28
N GLY A 63 -16.06 -0.03 -0.87
CA GLY A 63 -16.51 1.35 -1.07
C GLY A 63 -17.41 1.83 0.04
N LEU A 64 -17.17 1.37 1.27
CA LEU A 64 -17.83 1.81 2.50
C LEU A 64 -16.83 2.59 3.37
N PRO A 65 -16.40 3.81 2.96
CA PRO A 65 -15.34 4.55 3.64
C PRO A 65 -15.70 4.88 5.09
N ASP A 66 -16.95 5.28 5.37
CA ASP A 66 -17.40 5.61 6.72
C ASP A 66 -17.32 4.38 7.66
N LEU A 67 -17.64 3.18 7.15
CA LEU A 67 -17.49 1.94 7.91
C LEU A 67 -16.01 1.61 8.15
N ALA A 68 -15.16 1.77 7.12
CA ALA A 68 -13.72 1.52 7.27
C ALA A 68 -13.09 2.45 8.31
N GLU A 69 -13.49 3.73 8.31
CA GLU A 69 -13.09 4.72 9.29
C GLU A 69 -13.60 4.39 10.70
N ASP A 70 -14.88 4.06 10.84
CA ASP A 70 -15.49 3.64 12.11
C ASP A 70 -14.75 2.44 12.72
N LEU A 71 -14.41 1.43 11.91
CA LEU A 71 -13.67 0.26 12.36
C LEU A 71 -12.26 0.62 12.86
N CYS A 72 -11.56 1.55 12.19
CA CYS A 72 -10.27 2.05 12.67
C CYS A 72 -10.42 2.74 14.02
N TRP A 73 -11.43 3.58 14.18
CA TRP A 73 -11.68 4.28 15.44
C TRP A 73 -12.09 3.35 16.57
N ARG A 74 -12.92 2.33 16.31
CA ARG A 74 -13.30 1.34 17.31
C ARG A 74 -12.08 0.57 17.82
N GLN A 75 -11.20 0.14 16.92
CA GLN A 75 -9.94 -0.49 17.32
C GLN A 75 -9.07 0.46 18.14
N HIS A 76 -8.94 1.73 17.74
CA HIS A 76 -8.21 2.72 18.53
C HIS A 76 -8.79 2.87 19.94
N GLN A 77 -10.12 2.90 20.07
CA GLN A 77 -10.80 3.04 21.35
C GLN A 77 -10.52 1.86 22.29
N VAL A 78 -10.44 0.64 21.77
CA VAL A 78 -10.06 -0.55 22.58
C VAL A 78 -8.69 -0.34 23.22
N PHE A 79 -7.70 0.14 22.47
CA PHE A 79 -6.37 0.45 23.00
C PHE A 79 -6.39 1.65 23.97
N ALA A 80 -7.11 2.72 23.63
CA ALA A 80 -7.23 3.90 24.48
C ALA A 80 -7.84 3.55 25.85
N ASN A 81 -8.81 2.64 25.88
CA ASN A 81 -9.46 2.15 27.11
C ASN A 81 -8.54 1.30 27.98
N ALA A 82 -7.55 0.61 27.38
CA ALA A 82 -6.57 -0.19 28.12
C ALA A 82 -5.56 0.69 28.90
N GLY A 83 -5.39 1.95 28.50
CA GLY A 83 -4.49 2.89 29.15
C GLY A 83 -3.03 2.70 28.73
N ARG A 84 -2.13 2.48 29.70
CA ARG A 84 -0.70 2.34 29.44
C ARG A 84 -0.41 0.99 28.79
N LEU A 85 0.32 1.02 27.68
CA LEU A 85 0.75 -0.14 26.91
C LEU A 85 2.28 -0.28 26.94
N SER A 86 2.77 -1.49 26.69
CA SER A 86 4.20 -1.82 26.70
C SER A 86 4.63 -2.47 25.38
N GLY A 87 5.93 -2.33 25.09
CA GLY A 87 6.63 -2.99 23.99
C GLY A 87 5.91 -2.92 22.65
N ARG A 88 5.78 -4.09 22.02
CA ARG A 88 5.17 -4.20 20.68
C ARG A 88 3.66 -3.97 20.67
N ILE A 89 2.98 -4.09 21.80
CA ILE A 89 1.53 -3.80 21.89
C ILE A 89 1.29 -2.29 21.78
N ALA A 90 2.14 -1.47 22.41
CA ALA A 90 2.11 -0.02 22.22
C ALA A 90 2.28 0.38 20.75
N VAL A 91 3.18 -0.29 20.02
CA VAL A 91 3.35 -0.10 18.57
C VAL A 91 2.08 -0.50 17.80
N MET A 92 1.47 -1.65 18.12
CA MET A 92 0.23 -2.10 17.47
C MET A 92 -0.94 -1.13 17.66
N SER A 93 -0.99 -0.42 18.78
CA SER A 93 -2.04 0.59 19.04
C SER A 93 -2.06 1.76 18.06
N LEU A 94 -0.94 1.99 17.36
CA LEU A 94 -0.82 3.04 16.34
C LEU A 94 -1.47 2.63 15.01
N MET A 95 -1.56 1.34 14.73
CA MET A 95 -2.07 0.80 13.47
C MET A 95 -3.41 1.38 13.03
N PRO A 96 -4.45 1.48 13.88
CA PRO A 96 -5.72 2.09 13.47
C PRO A 96 -5.56 3.55 13.01
N LEU A 97 -4.74 4.35 13.69
CA LEU A 97 -4.51 5.75 13.33
C LEU A 97 -3.71 5.89 12.04
N VAL A 98 -2.74 5.00 11.81
CA VAL A 98 -2.00 4.90 10.54
C VAL A 98 -2.93 4.44 9.41
N ASN A 99 -3.90 3.58 9.68
CA ASN A 99 -4.85 3.16 8.66
C ASN A 99 -5.76 4.31 8.21
N LEU A 100 -6.09 5.28 9.07
CA LEU A 100 -6.82 6.49 8.66
C LEU A 100 -6.07 7.27 7.58
N SER A 101 -4.75 7.46 7.71
CA SER A 101 -3.96 8.13 6.66
C SER A 101 -3.89 7.30 5.37
N ARG A 102 -3.88 5.96 5.49
CA ARG A 102 -3.95 5.06 4.32
C ARG A 102 -5.32 5.11 3.63
N LEU A 103 -6.41 5.31 4.37
CA LEU A 103 -7.74 5.53 3.79
C LEU A 103 -7.77 6.87 3.02
N GLN A 104 -7.26 7.95 3.62
CA GLN A 104 -7.13 9.25 2.95
C GLN A 104 -6.28 9.16 1.68
N THR A 105 -5.17 8.44 1.73
CA THR A 105 -4.31 8.16 0.56
C THR A 105 -5.11 7.44 -0.54
N ARG A 106 -5.88 6.40 -0.21
CA ARG A 106 -6.73 5.69 -1.19
C ARG A 106 -7.82 6.58 -1.79
N ALA A 107 -8.32 7.55 -1.02
CA ALA A 107 -9.30 8.54 -1.47
C ALA A 107 -8.68 9.68 -2.31
N GLY A 108 -7.37 9.63 -2.60
CA GLY A 108 -6.66 10.68 -3.34
C GLY A 108 -6.34 11.92 -2.50
N GLN A 109 -6.53 11.87 -1.18
CA GLN A 109 -6.30 12.97 -0.24
C GLN A 109 -4.88 12.88 0.34
N GLY A 110 -3.87 12.82 -0.54
CA GLY A 110 -2.47 12.58 -0.15
C GLY A 110 -1.91 13.65 0.80
N GLU A 111 -2.33 14.91 0.68
CA GLU A 111 -1.91 15.99 1.58
C GLU A 111 -2.48 15.79 2.99
N ALA A 112 -3.78 15.51 3.12
CA ALA A 112 -4.40 15.22 4.41
C ALA A 112 -3.75 14.00 5.09
N ALA A 113 -3.44 12.95 4.30
CA ALA A 113 -2.75 11.77 4.79
C ALA A 113 -1.35 12.08 5.35
N TYR A 114 -0.60 12.92 4.65
CA TYR A 114 0.71 13.38 5.10
C TYR A 114 0.60 14.21 6.39
N ASP A 115 -0.29 15.19 6.43
CA ASP A 115 -0.49 16.07 7.58
C ASP A 115 -0.92 15.32 8.84
N LEU A 116 -1.79 14.30 8.69
CA LEU A 116 -2.17 13.40 9.77
C LEU A 116 -0.94 12.68 10.35
N LEU A 117 -0.08 12.11 9.51
CA LEU A 117 1.13 11.42 9.96
C LEU A 117 2.13 12.38 10.62
N VAL A 118 2.27 13.61 10.11
CA VAL A 118 3.09 14.67 10.74
C VAL A 118 2.57 14.99 12.13
N ARG A 119 1.25 15.19 12.26
CA ARG A 119 0.58 15.47 13.54
C ARG A 119 0.78 14.34 14.53
N LEU A 120 0.54 13.09 14.13
CA LEU A 120 0.75 11.92 14.99
C LEU A 120 2.20 11.82 15.46
N SER A 121 3.17 11.98 14.55
CA SER A 121 4.60 11.94 14.91
C SER A 121 4.97 13.07 15.88
N HIS A 122 4.46 14.28 15.66
CA HIS A 122 4.68 15.42 16.54
C HIS A 122 4.11 15.16 17.94
N VAL A 123 2.85 14.77 18.04
CA VAL A 123 2.13 14.57 19.30
C VAL A 123 2.74 13.42 20.10
N ALA A 124 3.15 12.35 19.43
CA ALA A 124 3.88 11.26 20.08
C ALA A 124 5.17 11.77 20.71
N ARG A 125 6.02 12.47 19.92
CA ARG A 125 7.32 12.99 20.37
C ARG A 125 7.25 13.93 21.57
N HIS A 126 6.19 14.72 21.68
CA HIS A 126 6.00 15.68 22.77
C HIS A 126 5.14 15.14 23.91
N ARG A 127 4.66 13.89 23.81
CA ARG A 127 3.74 13.25 24.76
C ARG A 127 2.49 14.12 24.99
N GLU A 128 1.83 14.49 23.91
CA GLU A 128 0.67 15.38 23.92
C GLU A 128 -0.63 14.68 23.51
N LYS A 129 -1.70 15.48 23.43
CA LYS A 129 -3.00 15.10 22.87
C LYS A 129 -3.25 15.88 21.60
N THR A 130 -4.08 15.34 20.72
CA THR A 130 -4.52 16.08 19.53
C THR A 130 -5.94 15.69 19.16
N GLU A 131 -6.59 16.55 18.37
CA GLU A 131 -7.89 16.27 17.78
C GLU A 131 -7.70 15.82 16.33
N ILE A 132 -8.32 14.70 15.97
CA ILE A 132 -8.41 14.17 14.61
C ILE A 132 -9.88 13.87 14.35
N ASP A 133 -10.47 14.53 13.36
CA ASP A 133 -11.88 14.36 12.97
C ASP A 133 -12.88 14.45 14.14
N GLY A 134 -12.62 15.40 15.05
CA GLY A 134 -13.44 15.65 16.23
C GLY A 134 -13.31 14.62 17.36
N ARG A 135 -12.29 13.74 17.27
CA ARG A 135 -11.97 12.75 18.30
C ARG A 135 -10.60 13.05 18.90
N THR A 136 -10.53 13.02 20.23
CA THR A 136 -9.28 13.18 20.96
C THR A 136 -8.42 11.91 20.84
N VAL A 137 -7.19 12.07 20.37
CA VAL A 137 -6.13 11.06 20.43
C VAL A 137 -5.12 11.49 21.48
N ASP A 138 -5.00 10.68 22.54
CA ASP A 138 -4.10 10.93 23.65
C ASP A 138 -2.88 10.01 23.59
N LEU A 139 -1.73 10.55 23.20
CA LEU A 139 -0.45 9.81 23.20
C LEU A 139 0.41 10.13 24.42
N SER A 140 -0.05 11.04 25.30
CA SER A 140 0.71 11.49 26.47
C SER A 140 0.92 10.37 27.50
N ALA A 141 -0.11 9.55 27.69
CA ALA A 141 -0.15 8.47 28.66
C ALA A 141 -0.04 7.08 28.01
N LEU A 142 0.32 7.00 26.73
CA LEU A 142 0.30 5.74 25.97
C LEU A 142 1.28 4.70 26.53
N THR A 143 2.47 5.12 26.98
CA THR A 143 3.52 4.20 27.44
C THR A 143 3.99 4.51 28.85
N GLY A 144 4.40 3.47 29.60
CA GLY A 144 4.92 3.59 30.96
C GLY A 144 6.42 3.89 31.06
N THR A 145 7.19 3.58 30.00
CA THR A 145 8.65 3.72 29.99
C THR A 145 9.14 4.63 28.86
N ASP A 146 10.36 5.16 29.01
CA ASP A 146 11.02 5.92 27.95
C ASP A 146 11.50 5.05 26.79
N GLU A 147 11.71 3.75 27.01
CA GLU A 147 12.07 2.80 25.96
C GLU A 147 10.89 2.51 25.04
N ASP A 148 9.72 2.20 25.61
CA ASP A 148 8.48 2.02 24.84
C ASP A 148 8.11 3.30 24.10
N HIS A 149 8.27 4.45 24.76
CA HIS A 149 8.01 5.75 24.14
C HIS A 149 8.91 6.01 22.93
N ARG A 150 10.23 5.75 23.05
CA ARG A 150 11.15 5.86 21.92
C ARG A 150 10.74 4.94 20.77
N THR A 151 10.30 3.72 21.08
CA THR A 151 9.85 2.75 20.08
C THR A 151 8.61 3.26 19.34
N VAL A 152 7.60 3.78 20.07
CA VAL A 152 6.41 4.41 19.48
C VAL A 152 6.77 5.60 18.58
N CYS A 153 7.65 6.49 19.05
CA CYS A 153 8.09 7.64 18.26
C CYS A 153 8.83 7.20 16.99
N GLN A 154 9.70 6.20 17.11
CA GLN A 154 10.43 5.65 15.98
C GLN A 154 9.48 5.04 14.95
N GLU A 155 8.46 4.30 15.38
CA GLU A 155 7.48 3.70 14.46
C GLU A 155 6.69 4.78 13.70
N LEU A 156 6.17 5.80 14.39
CA LEU A 156 5.44 6.88 13.72
C LEU A 156 6.32 7.69 12.79
N TYR A 157 7.58 7.89 13.17
CA TYR A 157 8.56 8.57 12.33
C TYR A 157 8.86 7.76 11.06
N VAL A 158 9.08 6.44 11.18
CA VAL A 158 9.26 5.55 10.03
C VAL A 158 8.00 5.53 9.15
N THR A 159 6.82 5.50 9.76
CA THR A 159 5.55 5.51 9.03
C THR A 159 5.35 6.82 8.26
N LEU A 160 5.58 7.98 8.88
CA LEU A 160 5.53 9.28 8.23
C LEU A 160 6.43 9.32 6.99
N LEU A 161 7.62 8.74 7.09
CA LEU A 161 8.52 8.70 5.95
C LEU A 161 7.98 7.85 4.83
N VAL A 162 7.66 6.60 5.16
CA VAL A 162 7.40 5.56 4.18
C VAL A 162 6.03 5.75 3.55
N ASP A 163 5.01 6.02 4.35
CA ASP A 163 3.63 6.18 3.90
C ASP A 163 3.33 7.64 3.56
N GLY A 164 3.88 8.61 4.30
CA GLY A 164 3.72 10.03 3.98
C GLY A 164 4.40 10.44 2.68
N ALA A 165 5.63 9.98 2.39
CA ALA A 165 6.25 10.27 1.09
C ALA A 165 5.48 9.63 -0.07
N ARG A 166 4.86 8.44 0.13
CA ARG A 166 3.98 7.87 -0.89
C ARG A 166 2.70 8.67 -1.07
N ALA A 167 2.12 9.18 0.00
CA ALA A 167 0.93 10.02 -0.08
C ALA A 167 1.21 11.30 -0.89
N LEU A 168 2.36 11.95 -0.67
CA LEU A 168 2.83 13.10 -1.45
C LEU A 168 3.11 12.72 -2.92
N ALA A 169 3.82 11.62 -3.16
CA ALA A 169 4.12 11.12 -4.51
C ALA A 169 2.86 10.85 -5.33
N GLN A 170 1.81 10.27 -4.72
CA GLN A 170 0.56 9.96 -5.41
C GLN A 170 -0.20 11.19 -5.92
N ILE A 171 -0.05 12.34 -5.25
CA ILE A 171 -0.64 13.61 -5.69
C ILE A 171 0.35 14.46 -6.51
N GLY A 172 1.47 13.87 -6.94
CA GLY A 172 2.44 14.51 -7.81
C GLY A 172 3.39 15.48 -7.12
N ARG A 173 3.48 15.50 -5.78
CA ARG A 173 4.44 16.34 -5.03
C ARG A 173 5.78 15.62 -4.87
N TRP A 174 6.46 15.35 -5.99
CA TRP A 174 7.64 14.47 -6.00
C TRP A 174 8.84 15.06 -5.28
N THR A 175 9.11 16.35 -5.48
CA THR A 175 10.21 17.02 -4.80
C THR A 175 10.08 16.93 -3.27
N GLU A 176 8.89 17.18 -2.73
CA GLU A 176 8.65 17.10 -1.28
C GLU A 176 8.70 15.67 -0.75
N ALA A 177 8.19 14.70 -1.51
CA ALA A 177 8.33 13.29 -1.19
C ALA A 177 9.82 12.87 -1.15
N ALA A 178 10.63 13.37 -2.08
CA ALA A 178 12.07 13.10 -2.12
C ALA A 178 12.81 13.76 -0.95
N ASP A 179 12.45 14.99 -0.58
CA ASP A 179 13.03 15.69 0.57
C ASP A 179 12.71 14.97 1.89
N ALA A 180 11.45 14.52 2.06
CA ALA A 180 11.05 13.69 3.19
C ALA A 180 11.88 12.39 3.26
N MET A 181 12.10 11.70 2.14
CA MET A 181 12.96 10.51 2.08
C MET A 181 14.44 10.82 2.38
N ALA A 182 14.96 11.94 1.87
CA ALA A 182 16.36 12.33 2.00
C ALA A 182 16.76 12.65 3.46
N GLN A 183 15.88 13.34 4.19
CA GLN A 183 16.09 13.72 5.60
C GLN A 183 16.41 12.51 6.50
N HIS A 184 16.12 11.28 6.06
CA HIS A 184 16.22 10.06 6.85
C HIS A 184 17.08 8.99 6.21
N ARG A 185 17.89 9.36 5.20
CA ARG A 185 18.71 8.41 4.46
C ARG A 185 17.85 7.29 3.82
N GLY A 186 16.60 7.59 3.51
CA GLY A 186 15.66 6.69 2.83
C GLY A 186 15.97 6.52 1.33
N ILE A 187 16.91 7.31 0.81
CA ILE A 187 17.44 7.19 -0.56
C ILE A 187 18.71 6.32 -0.49
N GLY A 188 18.52 5.01 -0.64
CA GLY A 188 19.61 4.03 -0.69
C GLY A 188 20.18 3.82 -2.09
N ASN A 189 21.05 2.82 -2.25
CA ASN A 189 21.62 2.42 -3.55
C ASN A 189 20.75 1.43 -4.33
N ARG A 190 19.81 0.75 -3.66
CA ARG A 190 18.82 -0.13 -4.27
C ARG A 190 17.65 0.66 -4.86
N LEU A 191 16.92 0.05 -5.80
CA LEU A 191 15.78 0.66 -6.48
C LEU A 191 14.47 0.54 -5.69
N LEU A 192 14.52 0.89 -4.41
CA LEU A 192 13.33 0.95 -3.54
C LEU A 192 12.66 2.32 -3.65
N ASP A 193 11.62 2.55 -2.83
CA ASP A 193 10.75 3.73 -2.89
C ASP A 193 11.52 5.05 -2.93
N GLY A 194 12.47 5.26 -2.01
CA GLY A 194 13.17 6.55 -1.91
C GLY A 194 13.98 6.88 -3.16
N ARG A 195 14.64 5.88 -3.78
CA ARG A 195 15.39 6.11 -5.03
C ARG A 195 14.45 6.38 -6.19
N GLN A 196 13.37 5.61 -6.34
CA GLN A 196 12.38 5.83 -7.40
C GLN A 196 11.67 7.20 -7.27
N ILE A 197 11.29 7.60 -6.05
CA ILE A 197 10.73 8.93 -5.76
C ILE A 197 11.74 10.02 -6.13
N LYS A 198 13.03 9.85 -5.79
CA LYS A 198 14.06 10.82 -6.16
C LYS A 198 14.23 10.94 -7.68
N ILE A 199 14.17 9.84 -8.41
CA ILE A 199 14.20 9.85 -9.89
C ILE A 199 13.02 10.66 -10.43
N MET A 200 11.79 10.42 -9.94
CA MET A 200 10.61 11.20 -10.36
C MET A 200 10.73 12.68 -10.02
N ALA A 201 11.29 13.03 -8.84
CA ALA A 201 11.55 14.41 -8.47
C ALA A 201 12.54 15.11 -9.42
N LEU A 202 13.58 14.40 -9.87
CA LEU A 202 14.52 14.93 -10.86
C LEU A 202 13.83 15.15 -12.21
N MET A 203 12.97 14.22 -12.65
CA MET A 203 12.18 14.37 -13.88
C MET A 203 11.16 15.51 -13.79
N GLU A 204 10.51 15.69 -12.64
CA GLU A 204 9.62 16.83 -12.36
C GLU A 204 10.34 18.16 -12.55
N GLN A 205 11.62 18.21 -12.13
CA GLN A 205 12.49 19.38 -12.25
C GLN A 205 13.18 19.49 -13.63
N CYS A 206 12.82 18.63 -14.60
CA CYS A 206 13.47 18.54 -15.92
C CYS A 206 14.99 18.29 -15.86
N LEU A 207 15.46 17.59 -14.82
CA LEU A 207 16.85 17.18 -14.62
C LEU A 207 17.07 15.75 -15.13
N ASP A 208 16.67 15.49 -16.37
CA ASP A 208 16.59 14.15 -16.97
C ASP A 208 17.96 13.44 -17.02
N GLN A 209 19.06 14.18 -17.19
CA GLN A 209 20.40 13.61 -17.10
C GLN A 209 20.71 13.10 -15.70
N GLN A 210 20.40 13.88 -14.66
CA GLN A 210 20.64 13.46 -13.28
C GLN A 210 19.74 12.28 -12.88
N ALA A 211 18.52 12.22 -13.42
CA ALA A 211 17.62 11.09 -13.24
C ALA A 211 18.25 9.81 -13.82
N ARG A 212 18.79 9.88 -15.04
CA ARG A 212 19.51 8.76 -15.69
C ARG A 212 20.77 8.36 -14.94
N ASP A 213 21.61 9.31 -14.57
CA ASP A 213 22.82 9.04 -13.78
C ASP A 213 22.48 8.34 -12.45
N LEU A 214 21.36 8.71 -11.82
CA LEU A 214 20.88 8.07 -10.60
C LEU A 214 20.34 6.66 -10.83
N ILE A 215 19.70 6.40 -11.98
CA ILE A 215 19.29 5.06 -12.40
C ILE A 215 20.53 4.19 -12.64
N ASP A 216 21.51 4.69 -13.40
CA ASP A 216 22.74 3.95 -13.74
C ASP A 216 23.60 3.64 -12.51
N ALA A 217 23.58 4.51 -11.50
CA ALA A 217 24.26 4.31 -10.22
C ALA A 217 23.51 3.37 -9.26
N THR A 218 22.36 2.80 -9.66
CA THR A 218 21.59 1.85 -8.85
C THR A 218 22.33 0.52 -8.74
N GLN A 219 22.19 -0.13 -7.59
CA GLN A 219 22.69 -1.49 -7.34
C GLN A 219 21.49 -2.42 -7.12
N PRO A 220 20.91 -2.99 -8.19
CA PRO A 220 19.83 -3.98 -8.08
C PRO A 220 20.27 -5.17 -7.23
N ALA A 221 19.45 -5.59 -6.28
CA ALA A 221 19.68 -6.83 -5.52
C ALA A 221 18.74 -7.96 -5.95
N GLU A 222 17.66 -7.63 -6.67
CA GLU A 222 16.65 -8.58 -7.14
C GLU A 222 16.33 -8.34 -8.63
N PRO A 223 15.96 -9.38 -9.40
CA PRO A 223 15.68 -9.24 -10.84
C PRO A 223 14.63 -8.19 -11.18
N TRP A 224 13.65 -8.01 -10.30
CA TRP A 224 12.60 -7.00 -10.51
C TRP A 224 13.14 -5.57 -10.47
N GLU A 225 14.21 -5.30 -9.72
CA GLU A 225 14.84 -3.98 -9.67
C GLU A 225 15.50 -3.65 -11.01
N GLU A 226 16.10 -4.64 -11.70
CA GLU A 226 16.71 -4.44 -13.01
C GLU A 226 15.66 -4.09 -14.07
N ALA A 227 14.56 -4.84 -14.12
CA ALA A 227 13.47 -4.55 -15.06
C ALA A 227 12.85 -3.16 -14.81
N VAL A 228 12.65 -2.77 -13.54
CA VAL A 228 12.15 -1.43 -13.21
C VAL A 228 13.18 -0.34 -13.57
N ALA A 229 14.48 -0.59 -13.40
CA ALA A 229 15.53 0.34 -13.84
C ALA A 229 15.49 0.56 -15.35
N LEU A 230 15.35 -0.51 -16.14
CA LEU A 230 15.23 -0.43 -17.61
C LEU A 230 13.99 0.37 -18.03
N LEU A 231 12.84 0.11 -17.40
CA LEU A 231 11.61 0.87 -17.65
C LEU A 231 11.79 2.35 -17.32
N LEU A 232 12.34 2.67 -16.14
CA LEU A 232 12.61 4.05 -15.73
C LEU A 232 13.56 4.74 -16.72
N HIS A 233 14.64 4.07 -17.10
CA HIS A 233 15.62 4.62 -18.04
C HIS A 233 15.01 4.91 -19.41
N ALA A 234 14.16 4.01 -19.92
CA ALA A 234 13.44 4.20 -21.18
C ALA A 234 12.46 5.38 -21.13
N HIS A 235 11.71 5.53 -20.04
CA HIS A 235 10.80 6.66 -19.83
C HIS A 235 11.50 7.98 -19.53
N CYS A 236 12.77 7.96 -19.09
CA CYS A 236 13.60 9.14 -18.90
C CYS A 236 14.23 9.68 -20.19
N GLN A 237 14.04 9.01 -21.33
CA GLN A 237 14.63 9.50 -22.58
C GLN A 237 13.92 10.76 -23.10
N PRO A 238 14.68 11.74 -23.61
CA PRO A 238 14.11 12.88 -24.33
C PRO A 238 13.24 12.44 -25.51
N ALA A 239 12.18 13.20 -25.80
CA ALA A 239 11.26 12.87 -26.89
C ALA A 239 11.91 12.86 -28.28
N ASP A 240 13.02 13.57 -28.45
CA ASP A 240 13.83 13.68 -29.66
C ASP A 240 14.97 12.64 -29.75
N ALA A 241 15.20 11.86 -28.69
CA ALA A 241 16.21 10.81 -28.62
C ALA A 241 15.56 9.48 -28.17
N PRO A 242 14.84 8.78 -29.06
CA PRO A 242 14.17 7.53 -28.71
C PRO A 242 15.17 6.45 -28.29
N VAL A 243 14.71 5.55 -27.41
CA VAL A 243 15.48 4.36 -27.00
C VAL A 243 15.83 3.52 -28.23
N PRO A 244 17.10 3.08 -28.38
CA PRO A 244 17.48 2.15 -29.45
C PRO A 244 16.61 0.89 -29.43
N GLU A 245 16.27 0.37 -30.61
CA GLU A 245 15.33 -0.77 -30.74
C GLU A 245 15.74 -1.99 -29.92
N ALA A 246 17.02 -2.37 -29.94
CA ALA A 246 17.52 -3.51 -29.18
C ALA A 246 17.39 -3.32 -27.64
N ASP A 247 17.54 -2.09 -27.15
CA ASP A 247 17.41 -1.77 -25.73
C ASP A 247 15.93 -1.75 -25.31
N LEU A 248 15.05 -1.29 -26.21
CA LEU A 248 13.61 -1.36 -26.01
C LEU A 248 13.14 -2.82 -25.97
N ASP A 249 13.56 -3.65 -26.92
CA ASP A 249 13.21 -5.08 -26.96
C ASP A 249 13.65 -5.78 -25.68
N ARG A 250 14.89 -5.54 -25.22
CA ARG A 250 15.37 -6.03 -23.91
C ARG A 250 14.48 -5.57 -22.76
N THR A 251 14.13 -4.28 -22.71
CA THR A 251 13.30 -3.72 -21.64
C THR A 251 11.93 -4.39 -21.59
N LEU A 252 11.31 -4.61 -22.75
CA LEU A 252 10.00 -5.25 -22.87
C LEU A 252 10.06 -6.76 -22.59
N ASP A 253 11.15 -7.43 -22.94
CA ASP A 253 11.42 -8.82 -22.55
C ASP A 253 11.51 -8.99 -21.04
N GLU A 254 12.32 -8.18 -20.36
CA GLU A 254 12.46 -8.22 -18.90
C GLU A 254 11.13 -7.92 -18.19
N ALA A 255 10.36 -6.96 -18.69
CA ALA A 255 9.03 -6.69 -18.16
C ALA A 255 8.11 -7.92 -18.28
N VAL A 256 8.07 -8.57 -19.45
CA VAL A 256 7.24 -9.77 -19.65
C VAL A 256 7.70 -10.94 -18.79
N GLN A 257 9.01 -11.12 -18.56
CA GLN A 257 9.52 -12.15 -17.64
C GLN A 257 8.99 -11.96 -16.22
N LEU A 258 8.85 -10.72 -15.74
CA LEU A 258 8.25 -10.46 -14.42
C LEU A 258 6.77 -10.85 -14.33
N LEU A 259 6.05 -10.89 -15.46
CA LEU A 259 4.65 -11.29 -15.52
C LEU A 259 4.48 -12.82 -15.69
N ALA A 260 5.54 -13.55 -16.03
CA ALA A 260 5.47 -14.99 -16.35
C ALA A 260 5.15 -15.88 -15.14
N HIS A 261 5.38 -15.39 -13.92
CA HIS A 261 5.10 -16.11 -12.67
C HIS A 261 4.17 -15.28 -11.77
N PRO A 262 2.88 -15.18 -12.14
CA PRO A 262 1.96 -14.31 -11.45
C PRO A 262 1.58 -14.88 -10.09
N GLU A 263 1.66 -14.05 -9.05
CA GLU A 263 1.29 -14.41 -7.67
C GLU A 263 0.28 -13.37 -7.15
N PRO A 264 -0.87 -13.78 -6.57
CA PRO A 264 -1.89 -12.82 -6.12
C PRO A 264 -1.34 -11.67 -5.24
N PRO A 265 -0.45 -11.93 -4.25
CA PRO A 265 0.06 -10.86 -3.40
C PRO A 265 0.94 -9.82 -4.11
N THR A 266 1.41 -10.11 -5.33
CA THR A 266 2.25 -9.19 -6.14
C THR A 266 1.63 -8.83 -7.48
N ALA A 267 0.41 -9.30 -7.77
CA ALA A 267 -0.29 -9.08 -9.04
C ALA A 267 -0.41 -7.59 -9.37
N ALA A 268 -0.75 -6.73 -8.40
CA ALA A 268 -0.82 -5.28 -8.63
C ALA A 268 0.54 -4.67 -9.04
N PHE A 269 1.65 -5.15 -8.47
CA PHE A 269 2.99 -4.73 -8.91
C PHE A 269 3.27 -5.20 -10.34
N GLN A 270 3.03 -6.48 -10.63
CA GLN A 270 3.26 -7.09 -11.94
C GLN A 270 2.42 -6.40 -13.04
N THR A 271 1.14 -6.17 -12.79
CA THR A 271 0.26 -5.44 -13.72
C THR A 271 0.78 -4.04 -13.99
N ARG A 272 1.16 -3.27 -12.95
CA ARG A 272 1.69 -1.91 -13.17
C ARG A 272 3.02 -1.88 -13.92
N THR A 273 3.87 -2.90 -13.74
CA THR A 273 5.07 -3.10 -14.55
C THR A 273 4.70 -3.35 -16.02
N GLY A 274 3.74 -4.25 -16.28
CA GLY A 274 3.24 -4.52 -17.64
C GLY A 274 2.60 -3.30 -18.31
N LEU A 275 1.83 -2.51 -17.56
CA LEU A 275 1.25 -1.25 -18.04
C LEU A 275 2.33 -0.23 -18.41
N SER A 276 3.36 -0.09 -17.57
CA SER A 276 4.49 0.79 -17.87
C SER A 276 5.30 0.33 -19.08
N ALA A 277 5.39 -0.98 -19.35
CA ALA A 277 5.99 -1.53 -20.57
C ALA A 277 5.12 -1.26 -21.80
N LEU A 278 3.81 -1.43 -21.69
CA LEU A 278 2.86 -1.19 -22.79
C LEU A 278 2.90 0.26 -23.30
N GLU A 279 3.13 1.24 -22.42
CA GLU A 279 3.30 2.65 -22.82
C GLU A 279 4.56 2.91 -23.65
N LEU A 280 5.60 2.08 -23.52
CA LEU A 280 6.84 2.21 -24.28
C LEU A 280 6.71 1.61 -25.69
N ASP A 281 5.87 0.60 -25.88
CA ASP A 281 5.67 -0.09 -27.16
C ASP A 281 4.76 0.69 -28.13
N ARG A 282 5.19 1.89 -28.52
CA ARG A 282 4.42 2.77 -29.42
C ARG A 282 4.14 2.16 -30.80
N ALA A 283 5.00 1.26 -31.26
CA ALA A 283 4.84 0.55 -32.53
C ALA A 283 3.92 -0.67 -32.42
N GLY A 284 3.52 -1.07 -31.21
CA GLY A 284 2.64 -2.21 -30.96
C GLY A 284 3.26 -3.56 -31.28
N ARG A 285 4.59 -3.67 -31.37
CA ARG A 285 5.29 -4.91 -31.77
C ARG A 285 5.19 -5.99 -30.70
N HIS A 286 5.11 -5.58 -29.43
CA HIS A 286 5.08 -6.44 -28.25
C HIS A 286 3.72 -6.41 -27.54
N ALA A 287 2.82 -5.50 -27.93
CA ALA A 287 1.55 -5.24 -27.29
C ALA A 287 0.74 -6.51 -27.05
N ALA A 288 0.61 -7.39 -28.05
CA ALA A 288 -0.14 -8.65 -27.90
C ALA A 288 0.46 -9.55 -26.80
N ARG A 289 1.79 -9.70 -26.76
CA ARG A 289 2.47 -10.53 -25.75
C ARG A 289 2.36 -9.92 -24.35
N ILE A 290 2.50 -8.60 -24.25
CA ILE A 290 2.39 -7.87 -22.98
C ILE A 290 0.95 -7.96 -22.46
N LEU A 291 -0.05 -7.76 -23.32
CA LEU A 291 -1.47 -7.81 -22.96
C LEU A 291 -1.89 -9.20 -22.50
N ASP A 292 -1.46 -10.26 -23.19
CA ASP A 292 -1.78 -11.64 -22.78
C ASP A 292 -1.23 -11.99 -21.39
N ALA A 293 0.03 -11.63 -21.14
CA ALA A 293 0.65 -11.78 -19.82
C ALA A 293 -0.05 -10.91 -18.76
N LEU A 294 -0.42 -9.68 -19.11
CA LEU A 294 -1.09 -8.73 -18.22
C LEU A 294 -2.49 -9.20 -17.83
N VAL A 295 -3.28 -9.71 -18.78
CA VAL A 295 -4.62 -10.27 -18.51
C VAL A 295 -4.50 -11.48 -17.59
N SER A 296 -3.49 -12.33 -17.79
CA SER A 296 -3.24 -13.49 -16.94
C SER A 296 -2.96 -13.09 -15.48
N VAL A 297 -2.11 -12.08 -15.26
CA VAL A 297 -1.83 -11.52 -13.94
C VAL A 297 -3.07 -10.84 -13.35
N ALA A 298 -3.74 -9.99 -14.13
CA ALA A 298 -4.84 -9.16 -13.68
C ALA A 298 -6.07 -9.97 -13.24
N ARG A 299 -6.21 -11.22 -13.69
CA ARG A 299 -7.25 -12.14 -13.23
C ARG A 299 -7.08 -12.63 -11.78
N LEU A 300 -5.89 -12.46 -11.19
CA LEU A 300 -5.59 -12.95 -9.84
C LEU A 300 -6.01 -11.99 -8.71
N ASP A 301 -6.28 -10.72 -9.02
CA ASP A 301 -6.47 -9.68 -8.03
C ASP A 301 -7.32 -8.53 -8.59
N ALA A 302 -8.34 -8.09 -7.85
CA ALA A 302 -9.24 -7.05 -8.35
C ALA A 302 -8.61 -5.65 -8.46
N TYR A 303 -7.55 -5.33 -7.70
CA TYR A 303 -6.82 -4.08 -7.94
C TYR A 303 -6.05 -4.15 -9.25
N ALA A 304 -5.44 -5.30 -9.56
CA ALA A 304 -4.75 -5.54 -10.82
C ALA A 304 -5.74 -5.47 -12.01
N ALA A 305 -6.90 -6.13 -11.91
CA ALA A 305 -7.98 -6.01 -12.89
C ALA A 305 -8.43 -4.56 -13.11
N ARG A 306 -8.63 -3.80 -12.02
CA ARG A 306 -9.02 -2.39 -12.09
C ARG A 306 -7.95 -1.55 -12.77
N ASP A 307 -6.68 -1.71 -12.41
CA ASP A 307 -5.57 -0.96 -13.00
C ASP A 307 -5.48 -1.24 -14.50
N ALA A 308 -5.67 -2.50 -14.94
CA ALA A 308 -5.71 -2.87 -16.36
C ALA A 308 -6.87 -2.22 -17.13
N LEU A 309 -8.09 -2.28 -16.59
CA LEU A 309 -9.29 -1.74 -17.24
C LEU A 309 -9.33 -0.21 -17.29
N HIS A 310 -8.69 0.48 -16.34
CA HIS A 310 -8.65 1.95 -16.30
C HIS A 310 -7.43 2.54 -17.01
N HIS A 311 -6.49 1.70 -17.48
CA HIS A 311 -5.32 2.19 -18.19
C HIS A 311 -5.64 2.46 -19.67
N PRO A 312 -5.47 3.69 -20.19
CA PRO A 312 -5.94 4.06 -21.52
C PRO A 312 -5.45 3.13 -22.65
N VAL A 313 -4.16 2.79 -22.66
CA VAL A 313 -3.57 1.94 -23.71
C VAL A 313 -4.06 0.50 -23.59
N ALA A 314 -4.19 -0.02 -22.37
CA ALA A 314 -4.60 -1.40 -22.16
C ALA A 314 -6.10 -1.56 -22.46
N ALA A 315 -6.93 -0.68 -21.91
CA ALA A 315 -8.38 -0.66 -22.13
C ALA A 315 -8.74 -0.60 -23.63
N SER A 316 -7.98 0.15 -24.43
CA SER A 316 -8.20 0.24 -25.88
C SER A 316 -7.83 -1.03 -26.67
N ALA A 317 -7.04 -1.92 -26.07
CA ALA A 317 -6.48 -3.10 -26.73
C ALA A 317 -6.98 -4.43 -26.16
N LEU A 318 -7.70 -4.40 -25.02
CA LEU A 318 -8.38 -5.58 -24.48
C LEU A 318 -9.54 -5.97 -25.38
N ASP A 319 -9.67 -7.27 -25.65
CA ASP A 319 -10.86 -7.80 -26.32
C ASP A 319 -12.07 -7.87 -25.35
N ASP A 320 -13.25 -8.13 -25.91
CA ASP A 320 -14.50 -8.22 -25.13
C ASP A 320 -14.42 -9.33 -24.08
N GLN A 321 -13.77 -10.46 -24.39
CA GLN A 321 -13.67 -11.60 -23.48
C GLN A 321 -12.79 -11.28 -22.27
N ALA A 322 -11.64 -10.64 -22.48
CA ALA A 322 -10.74 -10.18 -21.43
C ALA A 322 -11.42 -9.09 -20.59
N THR A 323 -12.10 -8.14 -21.24
CA THR A 323 -12.86 -7.07 -20.55
C THR A 323 -13.92 -7.64 -19.61
N VAL A 324 -14.73 -8.59 -20.10
CA VAL A 324 -15.76 -9.28 -19.29
C VAL A 324 -15.11 -10.07 -18.15
N ALA A 325 -14.02 -10.80 -18.41
CA ALA A 325 -13.34 -11.59 -17.40
C ALA A 325 -12.76 -10.71 -16.27
N LEU A 326 -12.09 -9.60 -16.60
CA LEU A 326 -11.53 -8.68 -15.61
C LEU A 326 -12.62 -7.93 -14.84
N THR A 327 -13.71 -7.56 -15.50
CA THR A 327 -14.88 -6.96 -14.83
C THR A 327 -15.50 -7.94 -13.84
N ALA A 328 -15.60 -9.22 -14.19
CA ALA A 328 -16.09 -10.26 -13.30
C ALA A 328 -15.20 -10.44 -12.06
N VAL A 329 -13.88 -10.30 -12.18
CA VAL A 329 -12.94 -10.33 -11.05
C VAL A 329 -13.20 -9.18 -10.07
N ILE A 330 -13.38 -7.95 -10.59
CA ILE A 330 -13.74 -6.78 -9.77
C ILE A 330 -15.07 -6.99 -9.05
N ALA A 331 -16.09 -7.47 -9.78
CA ALA A 331 -17.40 -7.73 -9.24
C ALA A 331 -17.39 -8.82 -8.15
N ALA A 332 -16.67 -9.92 -8.38
CA ALA A 332 -16.53 -11.01 -7.42
C ALA A 332 -15.82 -10.56 -6.13
N ALA A 333 -14.82 -9.67 -6.23
CA ALA A 333 -14.15 -9.08 -5.08
C ALA A 333 -14.99 -8.03 -4.34
N GLY A 334 -16.14 -7.63 -4.90
CA GLY A 334 -16.98 -6.56 -4.37
C GLY A 334 -16.33 -5.18 -4.44
N LEU A 335 -15.25 -5.01 -5.22
CA LEU A 335 -14.44 -3.78 -5.22
C LEU A 335 -15.27 -2.59 -5.76
N GLY A 336 -15.56 -1.63 -4.88
CA GLY A 336 -16.38 -0.45 -5.18
C GLY A 336 -17.88 -0.71 -5.31
N ALA A 337 -18.40 -1.86 -4.83
CA ALA A 337 -19.82 -2.20 -4.91
C ALA A 337 -20.75 -1.25 -4.13
N GLY A 338 -20.22 -0.54 -3.13
CA GLY A 338 -20.95 0.43 -2.30
C GLY A 338 -21.87 -0.19 -1.25
N ALA A 339 -21.98 -1.52 -1.19
CA ALA A 339 -22.78 -2.25 -0.21
C ALA A 339 -22.25 -3.68 0.00
N LEU A 340 -22.47 -4.21 1.20
CA LEU A 340 -22.33 -5.62 1.52
C LEU A 340 -23.68 -6.31 1.43
N SER A 341 -23.70 -7.61 1.10
CA SER A 341 -24.90 -8.42 1.30
C SER A 341 -25.21 -8.50 2.81
N ALA A 342 -26.47 -8.81 3.17
CA ALA A 342 -26.83 -8.96 4.59
C ALA A 342 -25.99 -10.03 5.29
N HIS A 343 -25.69 -11.13 4.58
CA HIS A 343 -24.85 -12.21 5.08
C HIS A 343 -23.39 -11.76 5.31
N ASP A 344 -22.78 -11.09 4.33
CA ASP A 344 -21.40 -10.61 4.46
C ASP A 344 -21.28 -9.54 5.54
N HIS A 345 -22.29 -8.68 5.67
CA HIS A 345 -22.35 -7.67 6.73
C HIS A 345 -22.43 -8.31 8.12
N GLU A 346 -23.27 -9.33 8.30
CA GLU A 346 -23.38 -10.09 9.55
C GLU A 346 -22.07 -10.81 9.89
N ALA A 347 -21.44 -11.46 8.91
CA ALA A 347 -20.17 -12.15 9.11
C ALA A 347 -19.04 -11.19 9.48
N LEU A 348 -18.93 -10.04 8.78
CA LEU A 348 -17.94 -9.02 9.08
C LEU A 348 -18.15 -8.42 10.46
N THR A 349 -19.38 -8.01 10.79
CA THR A 349 -19.69 -7.41 12.10
C THR A 349 -19.51 -8.41 13.25
N GLY A 350 -19.85 -9.68 13.03
CA GLY A 350 -19.60 -10.77 13.97
C GLY A 350 -18.12 -10.99 14.26
N ALA A 351 -17.28 -11.04 13.21
CA ALA A 351 -15.84 -11.21 13.34
C ALA A 351 -15.18 -10.00 14.04
N VAL A 352 -15.59 -8.78 13.69
CA VAL A 352 -15.13 -7.54 14.34
C VAL A 352 -15.49 -7.57 15.82
N GLY A 353 -16.76 -7.80 16.17
CA GLY A 353 -17.19 -7.81 17.56
C GLY A 353 -16.51 -8.90 18.38
N HIS A 354 -16.19 -10.05 17.78
CA HIS A 354 -15.38 -11.08 18.44
C HIS A 354 -13.95 -10.59 18.71
N ALA A 355 -13.28 -10.03 17.69
CA ALA A 355 -11.91 -9.56 17.82
C ALA A 355 -11.77 -8.37 18.78
N GLU A 356 -12.74 -7.46 18.84
CA GLU A 356 -12.77 -6.38 19.83
C GLU A 356 -12.82 -6.91 21.25
N ARG A 357 -13.78 -7.79 21.56
CA ARG A 357 -13.90 -8.40 22.90
C ARG A 357 -12.66 -9.19 23.28
N GLU A 358 -12.07 -9.91 22.33
CA GLU A 358 -10.86 -10.68 22.58
C GLU A 358 -9.67 -9.75 22.81
N LEU A 359 -9.52 -8.68 22.03
CA LEU A 359 -8.48 -7.67 22.23
C LEU A 359 -8.64 -6.98 23.58
N GLU A 360 -9.85 -6.53 23.95
CA GLU A 360 -10.14 -5.96 25.27
C GLU A 360 -9.74 -6.91 26.39
N ARG A 361 -10.15 -8.19 26.30
CA ARG A 361 -9.82 -9.22 27.29
C ARG A 361 -8.32 -9.43 27.41
N LEU A 362 -7.60 -9.48 26.28
CA LEU A 362 -6.15 -9.65 26.26
C LEU A 362 -5.46 -8.44 26.91
N LEU A 363 -5.84 -7.22 26.54
CA LEU A 363 -5.23 -6.01 27.09
C LEU A 363 -5.51 -5.83 28.60
N GLN A 364 -6.62 -6.35 29.12
CA GLN A 364 -6.91 -6.36 30.55
C GLN A 364 -6.16 -7.45 31.32
N ALA A 365 -5.77 -8.53 30.64
CA ALA A 365 -5.13 -9.70 31.24
C ALA A 365 -3.61 -9.56 31.40
N ASP A 366 -3.07 -8.33 31.36
CA ASP A 366 -1.64 -8.06 31.27
C ASP A 366 -0.86 -8.82 32.37
N PRO A 367 -0.03 -9.81 32.01
CA PRO A 367 0.70 -10.63 32.95
C PRO A 367 2.07 -10.00 33.24
N ASP A 368 2.11 -8.78 33.77
CA ASP A 368 3.01 -8.35 34.85
C ASP A 368 3.04 -6.81 35.01
N PRO A 369 2.78 -6.29 36.23
CA PRO A 369 3.29 -5.01 36.69
C PRO A 369 4.68 -5.23 37.30
N GLY A 370 5.72 -5.31 36.47
CA GLY A 370 7.09 -5.60 36.90
C GLY A 370 8.16 -4.80 36.17
#